data_AF-A0A1D6MUD1-F1
#
_entry.id   AF-A0A1D6MUD1-F1
#
_cell.length_a   1.000
_cell.length_b   1.000
_cell.length_c   1.000
_cell.angle_alpha   90.00
_cell.angle_beta   90.00
_cell.angle_gamma   90.00
#
_symmetry.space_group_name_H-M   'P 1'
#
loop_
_entity.id
_entity.type
_entity.pdbx_description
1 polymer ?
#
loop_
_entity_poly.entity_id
_entity_poly.type
_entity_poly.pdbx_seq_one_letter_code
_entity_poly.pdbx_strand_id
1 'polypeptide(L)'
;MIVMKRIIASEITQQAQLQPFHFIPSGWHVPVTAIYNTRYGETEERQSELRKELHLRLGLPLDRPLLRISNALTFGGMGRRKKSMPRSGSSLLRDIHRELPSSGVSGGVMSLIDGSYEYYHYLHDGIDDNGWGCAYRSLQTIVSWYRLQQYSSIDVPSHREIQQVLVEIGDKDPSFIGSCEWIGAIELSFVLDKLLGVSFQYYFHHVSFQSGGLLVYFFSYGITYVLRLAWHVSNRKVS
;
A
#
# COMPACT_ATOMS: atom_id res chain seq x y z
N MET A 1 -34.19 -11.20 -40.40
CA MET A 1 -32.80 -11.63 -40.65
C MET A 1 -31.72 -10.53 -40.53
N ILE A 2 -32.06 -9.23 -40.55
CA ILE A 2 -31.07 -8.13 -40.45
C ILE A 2 -30.68 -7.81 -38.99
N VAL A 3 -31.63 -7.94 -38.04
CA VAL A 3 -31.40 -7.67 -36.60
C VAL A 3 -30.47 -8.71 -35.96
N MET A 4 -30.65 -10.00 -36.30
CA MET A 4 -29.79 -11.10 -35.81
C MET A 4 -28.34 -11.00 -36.30
N LYS A 5 -28.11 -10.49 -37.52
CA LYS A 5 -26.75 -10.25 -38.06
C LYS A 5 -26.02 -9.12 -37.34
N ARG A 6 -26.73 -8.12 -36.78
CA ARG A 6 -26.12 -7.03 -36.00
C ARG A 6 -25.70 -7.46 -34.61
N ILE A 7 -26.48 -8.32 -33.95
CA ILE A 7 -26.16 -8.84 -32.60
C ILE A 7 -24.90 -9.73 -32.66
N ILE A 8 -24.83 -10.60 -33.66
CA ILE A 8 -23.67 -11.48 -33.88
C ILE A 8 -22.41 -10.65 -34.25
N ALA A 9 -22.56 -9.56 -35.01
CA ALA A 9 -21.43 -8.67 -35.32
C ALA A 9 -20.95 -7.82 -34.12
N SER A 10 -21.84 -7.43 -33.20
CA SER A 10 -21.45 -6.74 -31.96
C SER A 10 -20.79 -7.66 -30.93
N GLU A 11 -21.07 -8.96 -30.98
CA GLU A 11 -20.42 -9.97 -30.12
C GLU A 11 -19.08 -10.45 -30.71
N ILE A 12 -18.96 -10.51 -32.05
CA ILE A 12 -17.75 -11.02 -32.74
C ILE A 12 -16.65 -9.95 -32.90
N THR A 13 -16.94 -8.67 -32.70
CA THR A 13 -15.90 -7.61 -32.71
C THR A 13 -15.37 -7.31 -31.31
N GLN A 14 -15.22 -8.33 -30.48
CA GLN A 14 -14.50 -8.24 -29.21
C GLN A 14 -13.15 -8.97 -29.23
N GLN A 15 -12.24 -8.49 -30.08
CA GLN A 15 -10.90 -9.08 -30.22
C GLN A 15 -10.08 -8.89 -28.93
N ALA A 16 -9.70 -9.97 -28.24
CA ALA A 16 -8.88 -9.92 -27.03
C ALA A 16 -7.53 -9.22 -27.30
N GLN A 17 -7.09 -8.34 -26.39
CA GLN A 17 -5.77 -7.71 -26.48
C GLN A 17 -4.81 -8.47 -25.57
N LEU A 18 -4.31 -9.61 -26.06
CA LEU A 18 -3.39 -10.45 -25.30
C LEU A 18 -1.98 -9.84 -25.33
N GLN A 19 -1.40 -9.61 -24.16
CA GLN A 19 -0.03 -9.12 -24.01
C GLN A 19 0.78 -10.02 -23.08
N PRO A 20 2.04 -10.35 -23.44
CA PRO A 20 2.93 -11.11 -22.58
C PRO A 20 3.51 -10.21 -21.48
N PHE A 21 3.62 -10.76 -20.28
CA PHE A 21 4.26 -10.16 -19.13
C PHE A 21 5.23 -11.16 -18.52
N HIS A 22 6.41 -10.68 -18.14
CA HIS A 22 7.51 -11.52 -17.67
C HIS A 22 7.73 -11.30 -16.17
N PHE A 23 7.90 -12.37 -15.41
CA PHE A 23 7.99 -12.33 -13.94
C PHE A 23 9.18 -13.14 -13.46
N ILE A 24 9.81 -12.73 -12.37
CA ILE A 24 10.80 -13.55 -11.64
C ILE A 24 10.31 -13.64 -10.19
N PRO A 25 9.54 -14.69 -9.84
CA PRO A 25 9.13 -14.92 -8.46
C PRO A 25 10.35 -15.00 -7.52
N SER A 26 10.16 -14.61 -6.25
CA SER A 26 11.23 -14.65 -5.25
C SER A 26 11.86 -16.04 -5.16
N GLY A 27 13.20 -16.10 -5.27
CA GLY A 27 13.96 -17.35 -5.25
C GLY A 27 14.11 -18.03 -6.62
N TRP A 28 13.54 -17.48 -7.69
CA TRP A 28 13.71 -18.00 -9.05
C TRP A 28 14.82 -17.25 -9.79
N HIS A 29 15.53 -17.96 -10.67
CA HIS A 29 16.58 -17.37 -11.53
C HIS A 29 16.16 -17.28 -13.00
N VAL A 30 15.07 -17.94 -13.37
CA VAL A 30 14.54 -17.97 -14.74
C VAL A 30 13.19 -17.26 -14.76
N PRO A 31 12.96 -16.31 -15.68
CA PRO A 31 11.69 -15.62 -15.77
C PRO A 31 10.60 -16.55 -16.30
N VAL A 32 9.40 -16.40 -15.75
CA VAL A 32 8.16 -17.00 -16.27
C VAL A 32 7.38 -15.95 -17.07
N THR A 33 6.72 -16.36 -18.14
CA THR A 33 5.89 -15.46 -18.96
C THR A 33 4.42 -15.86 -18.81
N ALA A 34 3.58 -14.91 -18.41
CA ALA A 34 2.13 -15.06 -18.44
C ALA A 34 1.54 -14.13 -19.51
N ILE A 35 0.41 -14.54 -20.12
CA ILE A 35 -0.26 -13.76 -21.15
C ILE A 35 -1.59 -13.28 -20.57
N TYR A 36 -1.77 -11.96 -20.52
CA TYR A 36 -2.97 -11.32 -19.97
C TYR A 36 -3.73 -10.53 -21.03
N ASN A 37 -5.06 -10.44 -20.87
CA ASN A 37 -5.89 -9.60 -21.73
C ASN A 37 -5.94 -8.17 -21.16
N THR A 38 -5.44 -7.19 -21.90
CA THR A 38 -5.33 -5.78 -21.46
C THR A 38 -6.41 -4.86 -22.01
N ARG A 39 -7.35 -5.39 -22.81
CA ARG A 39 -8.29 -4.59 -23.61
C ARG A 39 -9.26 -3.72 -22.81
N TYR A 40 -9.51 -4.05 -21.56
CA TYR A 40 -10.64 -3.46 -20.83
C TYR A 40 -10.25 -2.64 -19.62
N GLY A 41 -8.95 -2.44 -19.33
CA GLY A 41 -8.57 -2.07 -17.97
C GLY A 41 -9.35 -2.95 -16.97
N GLU A 42 -9.49 -4.24 -17.31
CA GLU A 42 -10.15 -5.19 -16.43
C GLU A 42 -9.34 -5.13 -15.16
N THR A 43 -10.00 -4.56 -14.16
CA THR A 43 -9.70 -4.70 -12.75
C THR A 43 -8.91 -5.98 -12.57
N GLU A 44 -7.66 -5.87 -12.09
CA GLU A 44 -6.77 -7.01 -11.76
C GLU A 44 -7.57 -8.17 -11.13
N GLU A 45 -8.64 -7.85 -10.41
CA GLU A 45 -9.69 -8.70 -9.90
C GLU A 45 -10.26 -9.74 -10.90
N ARG A 46 -10.60 -9.40 -12.14
CA ARG A 46 -11.19 -10.35 -13.13
C ARG A 46 -10.24 -11.47 -13.52
N GLN A 47 -8.93 -11.22 -13.47
CA GLN A 47 -7.89 -12.20 -13.77
C GLN A 47 -7.38 -12.92 -12.51
N SER A 48 -8.05 -12.76 -11.36
CA SER A 48 -7.74 -13.42 -10.09
C SER A 48 -7.68 -14.95 -10.22
N GLU A 49 -8.72 -15.57 -10.79
CA GLU A 49 -8.77 -17.03 -10.91
C GLU A 49 -7.68 -17.58 -11.83
N LEU A 50 -7.38 -16.87 -12.93
CA LEU A 50 -6.26 -17.22 -13.81
C LEU A 50 -4.93 -17.16 -13.04
N ARG A 51 -4.68 -16.11 -12.26
CA ARG A 51 -3.47 -15.99 -11.45
C ARG A 51 -3.38 -17.08 -10.40
N LYS A 52 -4.48 -17.42 -9.73
CA LYS A 52 -4.54 -18.51 -8.75
C LYS A 52 -4.16 -19.84 -9.39
N GLU A 53 -4.69 -20.14 -10.57
CA GLU A 53 -4.34 -21.35 -11.32
C GLU A 53 -2.86 -21.36 -11.73
N LEU A 54 -2.31 -20.22 -12.18
CA LEU A 54 -0.89 -20.10 -12.49
C LEU A 54 -0.02 -20.32 -11.26
N HIS A 55 -0.41 -19.78 -10.09
CA HIS A 55 0.29 -20.02 -8.84
C HIS A 55 0.34 -21.51 -8.49
N LEU A 56 -0.80 -22.20 -8.57
CA LEU A 56 -0.89 -23.65 -8.32
C LEU A 56 0.03 -24.44 -9.26
N ARG A 57 0.00 -24.15 -10.56
CA ARG A 57 0.83 -24.84 -11.57
C ARG A 57 2.32 -24.63 -11.39
N LEU A 58 2.71 -23.44 -10.90
CA LEU A 58 4.09 -23.04 -10.73
C LEU A 58 4.61 -23.33 -9.31
N GLY A 59 3.78 -23.88 -8.41
CA GLY A 59 4.15 -24.10 -7.01
C GLY A 59 4.42 -22.80 -6.24
N LEU A 60 3.80 -21.70 -6.66
CA LEU A 60 3.93 -20.40 -6.01
C LEU A 60 2.97 -20.30 -4.82
N PRO A 61 3.35 -19.58 -3.76
CA PRO A 61 2.51 -19.43 -2.58
C PRO A 61 1.24 -18.63 -2.91
N LEU A 62 0.11 -19.03 -2.31
CA LEU A 62 -1.21 -18.44 -2.59
C LEU A 62 -1.55 -17.23 -1.71
N ASP A 63 -0.68 -16.89 -0.77
CA ASP A 63 -0.85 -15.80 0.19
C ASP A 63 -0.45 -14.42 -0.37
N ARG A 64 0.22 -14.37 -1.52
CA ARG A 64 0.71 -13.13 -2.16
C ARG A 64 0.57 -13.14 -3.68
N PRO A 65 0.32 -11.98 -4.31
CA PRO A 65 0.01 -11.91 -5.73
C PRO A 65 1.28 -11.76 -6.59
N LEU A 66 2.03 -12.84 -6.84
CA LEU A 66 3.35 -12.79 -7.51
C LEU A 66 3.29 -12.55 -9.02
N LEU A 67 2.14 -12.79 -9.66
CA LEU A 67 1.98 -12.75 -11.12
C LEU A 67 1.05 -11.62 -11.60
N ARG A 68 0.82 -10.57 -10.80
CA ARG A 68 0.05 -9.39 -11.27
C ARG A 68 0.82 -8.61 -12.31
N ILE A 69 0.13 -7.91 -13.22
CA ILE A 69 0.80 -7.15 -14.30
C ILE A 69 1.78 -6.12 -13.73
N SER A 70 1.48 -5.54 -12.57
CA SER A 70 2.37 -4.63 -11.84
C SER A 70 3.71 -5.25 -11.41
N ASN A 71 3.78 -6.59 -11.30
CA ASN A 71 5.00 -7.33 -10.94
C ASN A 71 5.88 -7.63 -12.16
N ALA A 72 5.42 -7.28 -13.35
CA ALA A 72 6.12 -7.65 -14.56
C ALA A 72 7.45 -6.90 -14.65
N LEU A 73 8.49 -7.60 -15.09
CA LEU A 73 9.78 -7.02 -15.39
C LEU A 73 9.60 -5.88 -16.40
N THR A 74 10.15 -4.73 -16.06
CA THR A 74 10.24 -3.61 -16.98
C THR A 74 11.58 -3.69 -17.72
N PHE A 75 11.53 -4.08 -18.99
CA PHE A 75 12.70 -4.00 -19.85
C PHE A 75 12.89 -2.53 -20.23
N GLY A 76 13.98 -1.92 -19.74
CA GLY A 76 14.29 -0.51 -19.94
C GLY A 76 14.37 -0.16 -21.43
N GLY A 77 13.28 0.37 -21.98
CA GLY A 77 13.23 0.78 -23.38
C GLY A 77 11.88 1.28 -23.90
N MET A 78 10.74 0.89 -23.30
CA MET A 78 9.42 1.19 -23.90
C MET A 78 8.37 1.74 -22.92
N GLY A 79 8.80 2.35 -21.82
CA GLY A 79 7.94 3.24 -21.04
C GLY A 79 7.98 4.63 -21.65
N ARG A 80 6.84 5.15 -22.13
CA ARG A 80 6.65 6.60 -22.29
C ARG A 80 7.16 7.24 -21.01
N ARG A 81 8.32 7.93 -21.07
CA ARG A 81 8.70 8.92 -20.08
C ARG A 81 7.54 9.91 -20.06
N LYS A 82 6.53 9.73 -19.19
CA LYS A 82 5.87 10.87 -18.57
C LYS A 82 7.06 11.69 -18.10
N LYS A 83 7.25 12.87 -18.71
CA LYS A 83 8.31 13.82 -18.38
C LYS A 83 8.49 13.70 -16.87
N SER A 84 9.62 13.12 -16.47
CA SER A 84 10.03 13.16 -15.09
C SER A 84 10.13 14.66 -14.82
N MET A 85 9.10 15.21 -14.18
CA MET A 85 9.29 16.30 -13.25
C MET A 85 10.56 15.93 -12.47
N PRO A 86 11.51 16.87 -12.33
CA PRO A 86 12.75 16.55 -11.66
C PRO A 86 12.36 15.96 -10.31
N ARG A 87 12.67 14.68 -10.09
CA ARG A 87 12.58 14.08 -8.76
C ARG A 87 13.73 14.71 -7.97
N SER A 88 13.53 15.97 -7.63
CA SER A 88 14.27 16.67 -6.59
C SER A 88 13.75 16.11 -5.28
N GLY A 89 14.29 14.96 -4.90
CA GLY A 89 13.98 14.28 -3.65
C GLY A 89 14.87 13.07 -3.62
N SER A 90 15.72 12.97 -2.59
CA SER A 90 16.54 11.80 -2.36
C SER A 90 15.68 10.54 -2.52
N SER A 91 16.26 9.47 -3.07
CA SER A 91 15.63 8.16 -2.96
C SER A 91 15.30 7.90 -1.50
N LEU A 92 14.02 7.73 -1.18
CA LEU A 92 13.55 7.39 0.16
C LEU A 92 14.38 6.22 0.71
N LEU A 93 14.73 6.30 2.00
CA LEU A 93 15.37 5.18 2.67
C LEU A 93 14.43 3.97 2.63
N ARG A 94 14.99 2.79 2.34
CA ARG A 94 14.24 1.54 2.29
C ARG A 94 14.75 0.59 3.34
N ASP A 95 13.83 -0.21 3.88
CA ASP A 95 14.13 -1.33 4.77
C ASP A 95 15.11 -0.97 5.89
N ILE A 96 14.95 0.21 6.49
CA ILE A 96 15.88 0.77 7.49
C ILE A 96 16.08 -0.16 8.70
N HIS A 97 15.14 -1.07 8.96
CA HIS A 97 15.24 -2.08 10.00
C HIS A 97 16.37 -3.11 9.76
N ARG A 98 16.83 -3.29 8.52
CA ARG A 98 17.90 -4.24 8.17
C ARG A 98 19.27 -3.78 8.69
N GLU A 99 19.44 -2.49 8.87
CA GLU A 99 20.69 -1.88 9.35
C GLU A 99 20.73 -1.75 10.89
N LEU A 100 19.68 -2.19 11.59
CA LEU A 100 19.61 -2.12 13.04
C LEU A 100 20.33 -3.31 13.69
N PRO A 101 21.06 -3.08 14.79
CA PRO A 101 21.67 -4.17 15.55
C PRO A 101 20.60 -5.05 16.22
N SER A 102 20.98 -6.30 16.56
CA SER A 102 20.10 -7.20 17.30
C SER A 102 19.65 -6.58 18.62
N SER A 103 18.42 -6.86 19.05
CA SER A 103 17.85 -6.34 20.31
C SER A 103 18.56 -6.83 21.59
N GLY A 104 19.44 -7.83 21.50
CA GLY A 104 20.14 -8.41 22.65
C GLY A 104 19.28 -9.31 23.55
N VAL A 105 18.03 -9.61 23.15
CA VAL A 105 17.13 -10.47 23.91
C VAL A 105 17.52 -11.94 23.73
N SER A 106 17.99 -12.57 24.81
CA SER A 106 18.35 -14.00 24.81
C SER A 106 17.11 -14.90 24.80
N GLY A 107 17.11 -15.93 23.95
CA GLY A 107 16.01 -16.89 23.84
C GLY A 107 14.71 -16.35 23.22
N GLY A 108 14.71 -15.11 22.73
CA GLY A 108 13.57 -14.51 22.03
C GLY A 108 13.44 -15.01 20.59
N VAL A 109 12.22 -15.06 20.08
CA VAL A 109 11.94 -15.28 18.65
C VAL A 109 11.82 -13.91 17.98
N MET A 110 12.65 -13.66 16.97
CA MET A 110 12.59 -12.43 16.18
C MET A 110 11.62 -12.59 15.02
N SER A 111 10.64 -11.70 14.95
CA SER A 111 9.69 -11.60 13.82
C SER A 111 9.86 -10.23 13.17
N LEU A 112 10.18 -10.22 11.87
CA LEU A 112 10.34 -9.01 11.06
C LEU A 112 9.25 -8.97 9.98
N ILE A 113 9.06 -7.79 9.40
CA ILE A 113 8.24 -7.61 8.22
C ILE A 113 8.78 -8.43 7.05
N ASP A 114 7.92 -9.15 6.33
CA ASP A 114 8.25 -9.77 5.04
C ASP A 114 8.04 -8.75 3.92
N GLY A 115 9.02 -8.61 3.03
CA GLY A 115 9.01 -7.61 1.96
C GLY A 115 9.58 -6.24 2.32
N SER A 116 9.70 -5.40 1.30
CA SER A 116 10.29 -4.07 1.38
C SER A 116 9.27 -2.94 1.57
N TYR A 117 9.69 -1.87 2.24
CA TYR A 117 8.95 -0.62 2.42
C TYR A 117 9.85 0.61 2.27
N GLU A 118 9.24 1.78 2.07
CA GLU A 118 9.92 3.08 2.09
C GLU A 118 9.63 3.81 3.41
N TYR A 119 10.66 4.45 3.97
CA TYR A 119 10.59 5.11 5.26
C TYR A 119 10.13 6.56 5.11
N TYR A 120 8.85 6.82 5.39
CA TYR A 120 8.28 8.16 5.42
C TYR A 120 8.40 8.77 6.82
N HIS A 121 8.91 9.99 6.90
CA HIS A 121 9.14 10.71 8.16
C HIS A 121 8.80 12.20 8.02
N TYR A 122 8.83 12.93 9.13
CA TYR A 122 8.55 14.37 9.14
C TYR A 122 9.46 15.15 8.20
N LEU A 123 8.96 16.29 7.70
CA LEU A 123 9.67 17.17 6.76
C LEU A 123 9.95 16.53 5.39
N HIS A 124 9.40 15.34 5.13
CA HIS A 124 9.40 14.76 3.79
C HIS A 124 8.45 15.55 2.87
N ASP A 125 8.83 15.68 1.59
CA ASP A 125 8.13 16.49 0.58
C ASP A 125 7.99 17.99 0.89
N GLY A 126 8.84 18.52 1.78
CA GLY A 126 8.85 19.96 2.11
C GLY A 126 7.66 20.43 2.95
N ILE A 127 6.90 19.51 3.54
CA ILE A 127 5.78 19.82 4.44
C ILE A 127 6.28 19.81 5.89
N ASP A 128 6.06 20.90 6.62
CA ASP A 128 6.28 20.94 8.07
C ASP A 128 5.11 20.29 8.81
N ASP A 129 5.21 18.97 8.97
CA ASP A 129 4.22 18.16 9.65
C ASP A 129 4.57 17.81 11.10
N ASN A 130 5.44 18.62 11.70
CA ASN A 130 5.82 18.48 13.10
C ASN A 130 4.60 18.66 14.02
N GLY A 131 4.34 17.65 14.85
CA GLY A 131 3.27 17.67 15.85
C GLY A 131 1.90 17.17 15.37
N TRP A 132 1.70 16.95 14.06
CA TRP A 132 0.40 16.47 13.53
C TRP A 132 0.52 15.37 12.46
N GLY A 133 1.69 15.20 11.83
CA GLY A 133 1.91 14.30 10.72
C GLY A 133 2.13 12.82 11.05
N CYS A 134 2.21 12.44 12.34
CA CYS A 134 2.72 11.12 12.74
C CYS A 134 1.99 9.95 12.08
N ALA A 135 0.66 10.04 12.08
CA ALA A 135 -0.21 9.03 11.54
C ALA A 135 -0.22 9.03 10.00
N TYR A 136 -0.11 10.20 9.38
CA TYR A 136 0.05 10.35 7.93
C TYR A 136 1.33 9.68 7.43
N ARG A 137 2.48 9.91 8.08
CA ARG A 137 3.76 9.27 7.70
C ARG A 137 3.76 7.77 7.92
N SER A 138 3.09 7.32 8.98
CA SER A 138 2.86 5.90 9.24
C SER A 138 2.04 5.28 8.11
N LEU A 139 0.93 5.93 7.71
CA LEU A 139 0.09 5.50 6.59
C LEU A 139 0.89 5.44 5.28
N GLN A 140 1.69 6.46 4.98
CA GLN A 140 2.53 6.49 3.79
C GLN A 140 3.51 5.31 3.75
N THR A 141 4.15 4.99 4.88
CA THR A 141 5.00 3.80 5.03
C THR A 141 4.21 2.51 4.77
N ILE A 142 2.98 2.40 5.30
CA ILE A 142 2.08 1.26 5.05
C ILE A 142 1.77 1.11 3.56
N VAL A 143 1.28 2.17 2.92
CA VAL A 143 0.93 2.16 1.49
C VAL A 143 2.15 1.85 0.63
N SER A 144 3.34 2.31 1.02
CA SER A 144 4.58 2.01 0.30
C SER A 144 4.88 0.51 0.28
N TRP A 145 4.62 -0.21 1.37
CA TRP A 145 4.78 -1.66 1.43
C TRP A 145 3.79 -2.34 0.48
N TYR A 146 2.51 -1.96 0.52
CA TYR A 146 1.48 -2.52 -0.37
C TYR A 146 1.85 -2.30 -1.85
N ARG A 147 2.40 -1.13 -2.17
CA ARG A 147 2.90 -0.80 -3.50
C ARG A 147 4.12 -1.63 -3.88
N LEU A 148 5.12 -1.73 -3.01
CA LEU A 148 6.36 -2.46 -3.30
C LEU A 148 6.14 -3.98 -3.39
N GLN A 149 5.22 -4.51 -2.58
CA GLN A 149 4.78 -5.91 -2.63
C GLN A 149 3.72 -6.16 -3.71
N GLN A 150 3.34 -5.11 -4.45
CA GLN A 150 2.42 -5.17 -5.58
C GLN A 150 1.01 -5.69 -5.23
N TYR A 151 0.61 -5.52 -3.96
CA TYR A 151 -0.78 -5.65 -3.55
C TYR A 151 -1.63 -4.48 -4.05
N SER A 152 -1.01 -3.36 -4.43
CA SER A 152 -1.69 -2.22 -5.05
C SER A 152 -0.78 -1.50 -6.04
N SER A 153 -1.38 -0.93 -7.07
CA SER A 153 -0.72 -0.01 -8.01
C SER A 153 -0.90 1.46 -7.61
N ILE A 154 -1.54 1.72 -6.47
CA ILE A 154 -1.78 3.08 -5.97
C ILE A 154 -0.48 3.69 -5.49
N ASP A 155 -0.24 4.93 -5.90
CA ASP A 155 0.87 5.72 -5.39
C ASP A 155 0.66 6.09 -3.92
N VAL A 156 1.76 6.28 -3.19
CA VAL A 156 1.69 6.69 -1.79
C VAL A 156 1.04 8.09 -1.70
N PRO A 157 -0.09 8.24 -0.98
CA PRO A 157 -0.84 9.49 -0.98
C PRO A 157 -0.14 10.57 -0.15
N SER A 158 -0.28 11.81 -0.58
CA SER A 158 0.06 13.01 0.19
C SER A 158 -0.91 13.22 1.36
N HIS A 159 -0.55 14.09 2.33
CA HIS A 159 -1.46 14.44 3.44
C HIS A 159 -2.80 14.96 2.93
N ARG A 160 -2.79 15.79 1.89
CA ARG A 160 -4.00 16.36 1.30
C ARG A 160 -4.90 15.28 0.69
N GLU A 161 -4.32 14.28 0.01
CA GLU A 161 -5.08 13.15 -0.54
C GLU A 161 -5.67 12.28 0.57
N ILE A 162 -4.92 12.06 1.66
CA ILE A 162 -5.42 11.35 2.85
C ILE A 162 -6.62 12.10 3.46
N GLN A 163 -6.52 13.42 3.62
CA GLN A 163 -7.61 14.26 4.12
C GLN A 163 -8.82 14.22 3.19
N GLN A 164 -8.59 14.29 1.88
CA GLN A 164 -9.63 14.20 0.87
C GLN A 164 -10.39 12.87 0.98
N VAL A 165 -9.69 11.76 1.17
CA VAL A 165 -10.32 10.45 1.37
C VAL A 165 -11.22 10.45 2.61
N LEU A 166 -10.77 11.02 3.73
CA LEU A 166 -11.57 11.10 4.97
C LEU A 166 -12.83 11.96 4.82
N VAL A 167 -12.76 13.03 4.03
CA VAL A 167 -13.94 13.83 3.68
C VAL A 167 -14.87 13.08 2.73
N GLU A 168 -14.33 12.39 1.72
CA GLU A 168 -15.13 11.65 0.72
C GLU A 168 -15.95 10.51 1.32
N ILE A 169 -15.42 9.84 2.35
CA ILE A 169 -16.16 8.79 3.07
C ILE A 169 -17.13 9.34 4.12
N GLY A 170 -17.13 10.67 4.34
CA GLY A 170 -18.01 11.34 5.30
C GLY A 170 -17.54 11.29 6.76
N ASP A 171 -16.27 10.95 7.02
CA ASP A 171 -15.70 10.93 8.37
C ASP A 171 -15.35 12.34 8.88
N LYS A 172 -14.93 13.23 7.98
CA LYS A 172 -14.52 14.61 8.29
C LYS A 172 -15.26 15.64 7.43
N ASP A 173 -15.40 16.86 7.95
CA ASP A 173 -15.95 18.00 7.21
C ASP A 173 -15.01 18.49 6.10
N PRO A 174 -15.51 19.14 5.04
CA PRO A 174 -14.68 19.66 3.94
C PRO A 174 -13.57 20.63 4.37
N SER A 175 -13.73 21.33 5.51
CA SER A 175 -12.70 22.21 6.07
C SER A 175 -11.45 21.47 6.57
N PHE A 176 -11.52 20.14 6.70
CA PHE A 176 -10.39 19.29 7.09
C PHE A 176 -9.30 19.23 6.01
N ILE A 177 -9.66 19.42 4.73
CA ILE A 177 -8.71 19.38 3.62
C ILE A 177 -7.78 20.60 3.69
N GLY A 178 -6.48 20.34 3.78
CA GLY A 178 -5.44 21.35 3.95
C GLY A 178 -5.25 21.81 5.39
N SER A 179 -5.95 21.22 6.38
CA SER A 179 -5.69 21.50 7.78
C SER A 179 -4.41 20.81 8.27
N CYS A 180 -3.92 21.22 9.45
CA CYS A 180 -2.81 20.56 10.15
C CYS A 180 -3.34 19.67 11.29
N GLU A 181 -4.54 19.11 11.15
CA GLU A 181 -5.13 18.26 12.17
C GLU A 181 -4.54 16.85 12.14
N TRP A 182 -4.27 16.31 13.33
CA TRP A 182 -3.81 14.94 13.49
C TRP A 182 -4.96 13.95 13.22
N ILE A 183 -4.60 12.76 12.74
CA ILE A 183 -5.53 11.63 12.57
C ILE A 183 -5.12 10.46 13.46
N GLY A 184 -6.10 9.66 13.86
CA GLY A 184 -5.90 8.52 14.73
C GLY A 184 -5.81 7.18 13.99
N ALA A 185 -5.75 6.14 14.79
CA ALA A 185 -5.70 4.75 14.32
C ALA A 185 -6.92 4.33 13.49
N ILE A 186 -8.08 4.90 13.80
CA ILE A 186 -9.37 4.60 13.15
C ILE A 186 -9.43 5.28 11.79
N GLU A 187 -9.02 6.54 11.69
CA GLU A 187 -8.93 7.23 10.39
C GLU A 187 -7.94 6.54 9.43
N LEU A 188 -6.83 6.00 9.97
CA LEU A 188 -5.88 5.21 9.19
C LEU A 188 -6.52 4.00 8.52
N SER A 189 -7.32 3.24 9.26
CA SER A 189 -7.97 2.06 8.71
C SER A 189 -9.04 2.42 7.69
N PHE A 190 -9.78 3.51 7.87
CA PHE A 190 -10.73 4.00 6.88
C PHE A 190 -10.05 4.37 5.56
N VAL A 191 -8.93 5.09 5.62
CA VAL A 191 -8.18 5.48 4.43
C VAL A 191 -7.60 4.24 3.74
N LEU A 192 -7.05 3.30 4.50
CA LEU A 192 -6.47 2.08 3.92
C LEU A 192 -7.55 1.16 3.33
N ASP A 193 -8.72 1.03 3.98
CA ASP A 193 -9.86 0.30 3.42
C ASP A 193 -10.34 0.95 2.12
N LYS A 194 -10.52 2.27 2.12
CA LYS A 194 -10.96 3.00 0.92
C LYS A 194 -9.97 2.91 -0.24
N LEU A 195 -8.66 3.01 0.03
CA LEU A 195 -7.62 2.99 -1.00
C LEU A 195 -7.29 1.56 -1.45
N LEU A 196 -7.13 0.63 -0.53
CA LEU A 196 -6.55 -0.69 -0.80
C LEU A 196 -7.56 -1.84 -0.69
N GLY A 197 -8.78 -1.59 -0.19
CA GLY A 197 -9.79 -2.63 0.04
C GLY A 197 -9.38 -3.63 1.12
N VAL A 198 -8.57 -3.20 2.10
CA VAL A 198 -8.01 -4.07 3.13
C VAL A 198 -8.69 -3.86 4.48
N SER A 199 -9.09 -4.97 5.10
CA SER A 199 -9.63 -4.96 6.46
C SER A 199 -8.50 -5.01 7.50
N PHE A 200 -8.65 -4.26 8.59
CA PHE A 200 -7.71 -4.22 9.71
C PHE A 200 -8.28 -4.86 10.96
N GLN A 201 -7.41 -5.56 11.69
CA GLN A 201 -7.68 -6.01 13.05
C GLN A 201 -6.94 -5.10 14.04
N TYR A 202 -7.69 -4.59 15.02
CA TYR A 202 -7.16 -3.69 16.05
C TYR A 202 -6.80 -4.49 17.30
N TYR A 203 -5.61 -4.24 17.82
CA TYR A 203 -5.20 -4.72 19.13
C TYR A 203 -4.86 -3.52 20.01
N PHE A 204 -5.71 -3.30 21.01
CA PHE A 204 -5.50 -2.28 22.02
C PHE A 204 -4.69 -2.87 23.16
N HIS A 205 -3.46 -2.37 23.33
CA HIS A 205 -2.62 -2.72 24.47
C HIS A 205 -2.35 -1.47 25.29
N HIS A 206 -2.72 -1.53 26.57
CA HIS A 206 -2.29 -0.52 27.53
C HIS A 206 -0.80 -0.73 27.83
N VAL A 207 0.04 0.20 27.38
CA VAL A 207 1.48 0.14 27.63
C VAL A 207 1.83 1.19 28.68
N SER A 208 2.05 0.71 29.91
CA SER A 208 2.47 1.54 31.05
C SER A 208 3.94 1.96 30.90
N PHE A 209 4.25 2.89 30.00
CA PHE A 209 5.47 3.69 30.15
C PHE A 209 5.17 4.87 31.08
N GLN A 210 6.18 5.41 31.79
CA GLN A 210 6.08 6.48 32.81
C GLN A 210 5.33 7.77 32.40
N SER A 211 4.78 7.85 31.18
CA SER A 211 4.04 8.99 30.61
C SER A 211 2.58 8.69 30.22
N GLY A 212 2.02 7.50 30.50
CA GLY A 212 0.59 7.22 30.31
C GLY A 212 0.10 7.25 28.85
N GLY A 213 0.68 6.43 27.96
CA GLY A 213 0.28 6.36 26.55
C GLY A 213 -0.45 5.05 26.20
N LEU A 214 -1.36 5.12 25.22
CA LEU A 214 -1.93 3.93 24.56
C LEU A 214 -1.09 3.61 23.32
N LEU A 215 -0.66 2.36 23.18
CA LEU A 215 0.01 1.88 21.97
C LEU A 215 -0.99 1.05 21.18
N VAL A 216 -1.19 1.39 19.90
CA VAL A 216 -2.08 0.63 19.02
C VAL A 216 -1.23 -0.16 18.05
N TYR A 217 -1.43 -1.48 18.06
CA TYR A 217 -0.81 -2.39 17.10
C TYR A 217 -1.81 -2.67 15.97
N PHE A 218 -1.30 -2.62 14.74
CA PHE A 218 -2.04 -3.02 13.56
C PHE A 218 -1.41 -4.28 12.97
N PHE A 219 -2.26 -5.27 12.71
CA PHE A 219 -1.89 -6.44 11.93
C PHE A 219 -2.73 -6.47 10.65
N SER A 220 -2.05 -6.56 9.52
CA SER A 220 -2.65 -6.95 8.25
C SER A 220 -1.63 -7.77 7.46
N TYR A 221 -1.98 -8.99 7.07
CA TYR A 221 -1.18 -9.90 6.23
C TYR A 221 0.31 -10.03 6.61
N GLY A 222 0.61 -10.22 7.91
CA GLY A 222 1.99 -10.42 8.36
C GLY A 222 2.80 -9.14 8.54
N ILE A 223 2.18 -7.96 8.43
CA ILE A 223 2.81 -6.70 8.76
C ILE A 223 2.33 -6.22 10.13
N THR A 224 3.28 -6.01 11.04
CA THR A 224 3.04 -5.37 12.33
C THR A 224 3.41 -3.89 12.22
N TYR A 225 2.45 -2.99 12.39
CA TYR A 225 2.73 -1.57 12.59
C TYR A 225 2.46 -1.19 14.04
N VAL A 226 3.38 -0.40 14.60
CA VAL A 226 3.21 0.21 15.91
C VAL A 226 2.91 1.68 15.69
N LEU A 227 1.67 2.09 15.94
CA LEU A 227 1.36 3.51 16.10
C LEU A 227 1.28 3.84 17.58
N ARG A 228 2.18 4.72 18.02
CA ARG A 228 2.04 5.38 19.31
C ARG A 228 1.03 6.52 19.15
N LEU A 229 -0.18 6.32 19.65
CA LEU A 229 -1.11 7.44 19.85
C LEU A 229 -0.69 8.14 21.14
N ALA A 230 0.07 9.23 21.00
CA ALA A 230 0.37 10.10 22.14
C ALA A 230 -0.88 10.93 22.46
N TRP A 231 -1.62 10.55 23.50
CA TRP A 231 -2.65 11.41 24.08
C TRP A 231 -1.95 12.48 24.93
N HIS A 232 -1.68 13.65 24.36
CA HIS A 232 -1.21 14.77 25.19
C HIS A 232 -2.41 15.46 25.82
N VAL A 233 -2.78 15.04 27.04
CA VAL A 233 -3.62 15.88 27.90
C VAL A 233 -2.78 17.05 28.35
N SER A 234 -2.85 18.16 27.61
CA SER A 234 -2.43 19.44 28.18
C SER A 234 -3.49 19.86 29.21
N ASN A 235 -3.45 19.25 30.39
CA ASN A 235 -4.13 19.77 31.57
C ASN A 235 -3.30 20.96 32.08
N ARG A 236 -3.34 22.09 31.37
CA ARG A 236 -3.18 23.39 32.03
C ARG A 236 -4.56 23.79 32.53
N LYS A 237 -4.89 23.31 33.73
CA LYS A 237 -5.80 24.07 34.59
C LYS A 237 -5.14 25.42 34.82
N VAL A 238 -5.73 26.45 34.24
CA VAL A 238 -5.55 27.82 34.72
C VAL A 238 -6.26 27.86 36.08
N SER A 239 -5.48 27.97 37.15
CA SER A 239 -5.88 28.60 38.41
C SER A 239 -4.68 29.34 38.96
#